data_AF-A0A1V5L9U4-F1
#
_entry.id   AF-A0A1V5L9U4-F1
#
_cell.length_a   1.000
_cell.length_b   1.000
_cell.length_c   1.000
_cell.angle_alpha   90.00
_cell.angle_beta   90.00
_cell.angle_gamma   90.00
#
_symmetry.space_group_name_H-M   'P 1'
#
loop_
_entity.id
_entity.type
_entity.pdbx_description
1 polymer ?
#
loop_
_entity_poly.entity_id
_entity_poly.type
_entity_poly.pdbx_seq_one_letter_code
_entity_poly.pdbx_strand_id
1 'polypeptide(L)'
;MDIWDFCIAYYGGRATLNKGAMEHMMAELEMPAGVLYRGDRPEYSQAWRALHAKEGGRSAPQGLQVVGRSRLDRKVGIILAGGAGQKIRSAAGLIGAAAIMSGLQATQKDDYPITVRTGHSVSETIISPHDIHYTGIEDPDITVVLSQDGLAQVARKLKKCSAQARIYADETLAGSIETPGQVIPLPFGQTAKRVGKLTIAAVAFGAVLAVEDLFPVEVFEAAARATQKAAVAEGNIAGLRAGLELGQSRRSV
;
A
#
# COMPACT_ATOMS: atom_id res chain seq x y z
N MET A 1 24.99 -19.60 -14.15
CA MET A 1 24.57 -18.58 -15.12
C MET A 1 25.06 -17.28 -14.53
N ASP A 2 26.21 -16.79 -15.00
CA ASP A 2 26.68 -15.46 -14.63
C ASP A 2 26.04 -14.47 -15.59
N ILE A 3 25.26 -13.55 -15.04
CA ILE A 3 24.59 -12.49 -15.80
C ILE A 3 25.49 -11.27 -15.70
N TRP A 4 26.19 -10.98 -16.78
CA TRP A 4 27.06 -9.82 -16.91
C TRP A 4 26.23 -8.63 -17.42
N ASP A 5 25.25 -8.23 -16.61
CA ASP A 5 24.42 -7.07 -16.90
C ASP A 5 24.80 -5.92 -15.95
N PHE A 6 25.05 -4.75 -16.52
CA PHE A 6 25.40 -3.55 -15.75
C PHE A 6 24.18 -2.66 -15.67
N CYS A 7 23.97 -2.04 -14.51
CA CYS A 7 22.92 -1.05 -14.37
C CYS A 7 23.18 0.14 -15.33
N ILE A 8 22.40 0.21 -16.41
CA ILE A 8 22.46 1.25 -17.45
C ILE A 8 22.40 2.65 -16.83
N ALA A 9 21.67 2.83 -15.73
CA ALA A 9 21.53 4.12 -15.05
C ALA A 9 22.85 4.68 -14.49
N TYR A 10 23.80 3.82 -14.11
CA TYR A 10 25.09 4.24 -13.55
C TYR A 10 26.26 4.14 -14.53
N TYR A 11 26.18 3.21 -15.49
CA TYR A 11 27.30 2.90 -16.40
C TYR A 11 27.00 3.16 -17.88
N GLY A 12 25.77 3.52 -18.25
CA GLY A 12 25.37 3.71 -19.66
C GLY A 12 26.12 4.82 -20.41
N GLY A 13 26.65 5.84 -19.70
CA GLY A 13 27.45 6.92 -20.30
C GLY A 13 28.97 6.66 -20.32
N ARG A 14 29.43 5.59 -19.67
CA ARG A 14 30.84 5.17 -19.64
C ARG A 14 30.91 3.83 -20.34
N ALA A 15 31.06 3.83 -21.66
CA ALA A 15 31.13 2.61 -22.48
C ALA A 15 32.41 1.79 -22.18
N THR A 16 32.48 1.19 -21.00
CA THR A 16 33.63 0.40 -20.53
C THR A 16 33.57 -1.05 -20.96
N LEU A 17 32.37 -1.60 -21.23
CA LEU A 17 32.20 -2.93 -21.82
C LEU A 17 31.55 -2.83 -23.19
N ASN A 18 32.40 -2.71 -24.21
CA ASN A 18 32.02 -2.96 -25.59
C ASN A 18 32.31 -4.43 -25.96
N LYS A 19 31.91 -4.85 -27.17
CA LYS A 19 32.11 -6.23 -27.65
C LYS A 19 33.57 -6.71 -27.48
N GLY A 20 34.55 -5.89 -27.86
CA GLY A 20 35.96 -6.25 -27.76
C GLY A 20 36.44 -6.39 -26.31
N ALA A 21 35.97 -5.53 -25.41
CA ALA A 21 36.27 -5.65 -23.97
C ALA A 21 35.67 -6.93 -23.37
N MET A 22 34.46 -7.31 -23.80
CA MET A 22 33.82 -8.56 -23.39
C MET A 22 34.59 -9.78 -23.93
N GLU A 23 34.99 -9.78 -25.21
CA GLU A 23 35.76 -10.86 -25.82
C GLU A 23 37.14 -11.03 -25.16
N HIS A 24 37.83 -9.94 -24.82
CA HIS A 24 39.10 -9.98 -24.09
C HIS A 24 38.94 -10.59 -22.70
N MET A 25 37.91 -10.17 -21.96
CA MET A 25 37.63 -10.67 -20.62
C MET A 25 37.22 -12.14 -20.63
N MET A 26 36.45 -12.57 -21.64
CA MET A 26 36.14 -13.98 -21.87
C MET A 26 37.40 -14.81 -22.12
N ALA A 27 38.40 -14.26 -22.82
CA ALA A 27 39.66 -14.93 -23.04
C ALA A 27 40.51 -15.02 -21.75
N GLU A 28 40.64 -13.92 -20.99
CA GLU A 28 41.38 -13.90 -19.71
C GLU A 28 40.79 -14.84 -18.66
N LEU A 29 39.47 -14.96 -18.63
CA LEU A 29 38.76 -15.81 -17.67
C LEU A 29 38.53 -17.25 -18.16
N GLU A 30 39.05 -17.60 -19.34
CA GLU A 30 38.86 -18.91 -19.97
C GLU A 30 37.37 -19.29 -20.12
N MET A 31 36.53 -18.32 -20.46
CA MET A 31 35.08 -18.45 -20.63
C MET A 31 34.68 -18.36 -22.12
N PRO A 32 34.92 -19.40 -22.94
CA PRO A 32 34.65 -19.34 -24.37
C PRO A 32 33.15 -19.18 -24.67
N ALA A 33 32.84 -18.46 -25.75
CA ALA A 33 31.47 -18.38 -26.24
C ALA A 33 31.01 -19.75 -26.77
N GLY A 34 29.78 -20.14 -26.44
CA GLY A 34 29.16 -21.37 -26.96
C GLY A 34 28.47 -22.19 -25.89
N VAL A 35 28.31 -23.48 -26.16
CA VAL A 35 27.66 -24.41 -25.24
C VAL A 35 28.65 -24.80 -24.14
N LEU A 36 28.60 -24.08 -23.02
CA LEU A 36 29.44 -24.34 -21.85
C LEU A 36 29.10 -25.66 -21.14
N TYR A 37 27.88 -26.17 -21.34
CA TYR A 37 27.44 -27.43 -20.75
C TYR A 37 26.38 -28.09 -21.63
N ARG A 38 26.60 -29.36 -21.98
CA ARG A 38 25.61 -30.24 -22.60
C ARG A 38 25.60 -31.53 -21.79
N GLY A 39 24.53 -31.74 -21.03
CA GLY A 39 24.38 -32.91 -20.16
C GLY A 39 22.92 -33.22 -19.93
N ASP A 40 22.67 -34.12 -18.98
CA ASP A 40 21.36 -34.65 -18.61
C ASP A 40 20.70 -33.89 -17.45
N ARG A 41 21.33 -32.80 -16.98
CA ARG A 41 20.75 -31.97 -15.92
C ARG A 41 19.35 -31.48 -16.35
N PRO A 42 18.31 -31.77 -15.56
CA PRO A 42 16.96 -31.32 -15.88
C PRO A 42 16.90 -29.79 -15.93
N GLU A 43 16.05 -29.28 -16.82
CA GLU A 43 15.78 -27.84 -16.92
C GLU A 43 15.29 -27.30 -15.58
N TYR A 44 15.69 -26.08 -15.23
CA TYR A 44 15.45 -25.52 -13.90
C TYR A 44 13.97 -25.58 -13.50
N SER A 45 13.06 -25.14 -14.38
CA SER A 45 11.62 -25.15 -14.13
C SER A 45 11.07 -26.58 -13.99
N GLN A 46 11.55 -27.54 -14.77
CA GLN A 46 11.20 -28.95 -14.62
C GLN A 46 11.68 -29.53 -13.29
N ALA A 47 12.95 -29.31 -12.91
CA ALA A 47 13.50 -29.76 -11.64
C ALA A 47 12.78 -29.11 -10.45
N TRP A 48 12.50 -27.80 -10.55
CA TRP A 48 11.74 -27.04 -9.56
C TRP A 48 10.32 -27.59 -9.40
N ARG A 49 9.59 -27.82 -10.51
CA ARG A 49 8.27 -28.45 -10.46
C ARG A 49 8.32 -29.86 -9.87
N ALA A 50 9.33 -30.67 -10.21
CA ALA A 50 9.48 -32.02 -9.67
C ALA A 50 9.77 -32.03 -8.16
N LEU A 51 10.59 -31.10 -7.67
CA LEU A 51 10.84 -30.90 -6.24
C LEU A 51 9.55 -30.55 -5.49
N HIS A 52 8.76 -29.64 -6.05
CA HIS A 52 7.51 -29.18 -5.44
C HIS A 52 6.27 -30.01 -5.83
N ALA A 53 6.41 -31.07 -6.65
CA ALA A 53 5.29 -31.92 -7.04
C ALA A 53 4.73 -32.75 -5.88
N LYS A 54 5.57 -33.02 -4.86
CA LYS A 54 5.19 -33.74 -3.64
C LYS A 54 4.73 -32.81 -2.52
N GLU A 55 5.00 -31.51 -2.63
CA GLU A 55 4.41 -30.53 -1.74
C GLU A 55 2.95 -30.40 -2.17
N GLY A 56 2.06 -31.06 -1.42
CA GLY A 56 0.64 -31.17 -1.73
C GLY A 56 0.03 -29.86 -2.23
N GLY A 57 -0.85 -29.96 -3.21
CA GLY A 57 -1.44 -28.80 -3.89
C GLY A 57 -1.83 -27.71 -2.90
N ARG A 58 -1.38 -26.49 -3.15
CA ARG A 58 -1.76 -25.32 -2.34
C ARG A 58 -3.28 -25.34 -2.16
N SER A 59 -3.72 -25.36 -0.92
CA SER A 59 -5.14 -25.16 -0.60
C SER A 59 -5.61 -23.91 -1.33
N ALA A 60 -6.76 -24.00 -2.00
CA ALA A 60 -7.35 -22.85 -2.66
C ALA A 60 -7.40 -21.67 -1.68
N PRO A 61 -7.05 -20.45 -2.11
CA PRO A 61 -7.11 -19.30 -1.24
C PRO A 61 -8.53 -19.19 -0.68
N GLN A 62 -8.65 -19.21 0.64
CA GLN A 62 -9.93 -19.00 1.29
C GLN A 62 -10.33 -17.55 1.09
N GLY A 63 -11.51 -17.32 0.50
CA GLY A 63 -12.08 -15.99 0.38
C GLY A 63 -12.38 -15.40 1.76
N LEU A 64 -12.28 -14.07 1.86
CA LEU A 64 -12.70 -13.35 3.04
C LEU A 64 -14.21 -13.53 3.24
N GLN A 65 -14.60 -14.01 4.42
CA GLN A 65 -16.01 -14.20 4.76
C GLN A 65 -16.65 -12.86 5.07
N VAL A 66 -17.85 -12.62 4.52
CA VAL A 66 -18.65 -11.45 4.86
C VAL A 66 -19.19 -11.63 6.28
N VAL A 67 -18.84 -10.71 7.17
CA VAL A 67 -19.21 -10.74 8.61
C VAL A 67 -20.00 -9.51 9.05
N GLY A 68 -20.22 -8.56 8.15
CA GLY A 68 -21.05 -7.39 8.37
C GLY A 68 -21.55 -6.80 7.06
N ARG A 69 -22.28 -5.69 7.13
CA ARG A 69 -22.84 -5.02 5.95
C ARG A 69 -22.62 -3.52 6.01
N SER A 70 -21.92 -2.99 5.01
CA SER A 70 -21.83 -1.54 4.78
C SER A 70 -23.17 -0.97 4.31
N ARG A 71 -23.40 0.30 4.62
CA ARG A 71 -24.56 1.09 4.14
C ARG A 71 -24.24 1.95 2.92
N LEU A 72 -23.01 1.88 2.40
CA LEU A 72 -22.62 2.64 1.22
C LEU A 72 -23.47 2.25 0.00
N ASP A 73 -23.97 3.26 -0.68
CA ASP A 73 -24.75 3.16 -1.93
C ASP A 73 -23.96 3.61 -3.16
N ARG A 74 -22.77 4.21 -2.94
CA ARG A 74 -21.88 4.73 -3.98
C ARG A 74 -20.45 4.24 -3.81
N LYS A 75 -19.68 4.38 -4.90
CA LYS A 75 -18.23 4.21 -4.89
C LYS A 75 -17.57 5.34 -4.08
N VAL A 76 -16.57 5.00 -3.27
CA VAL A 76 -15.76 5.94 -2.50
C VAL A 76 -14.27 5.70 -2.81
N GLY A 77 -13.59 6.74 -3.26
CA GLY A 77 -12.15 6.77 -3.50
C GLY A 77 -11.39 7.33 -2.30
N ILE A 78 -10.50 6.53 -1.71
CA ILE A 78 -9.73 6.83 -0.52
C ILE A 78 -8.24 6.84 -0.87
N ILE A 79 -7.53 7.91 -0.53
CA ILE A 79 -6.08 8.00 -0.70
C ILE A 79 -5.43 8.05 0.68
N LEU A 80 -4.49 7.14 0.95
CA LEU A 80 -3.61 7.21 2.11
C LEU A 80 -2.23 7.68 1.66
N ALA A 81 -1.78 8.83 2.15
CA ALA A 81 -0.52 9.44 1.78
C ALA A 81 0.39 9.58 3.01
N GLY A 82 1.45 8.78 3.05
CA GLY A 82 2.45 8.80 4.12
C GLY A 82 3.87 8.63 3.59
N GLY A 83 4.78 8.36 4.51
CA GLY A 83 6.20 8.14 4.26
C GLY A 83 6.60 6.68 4.49
N ALA A 84 7.79 6.32 4.03
CA ALA A 84 8.38 5.01 4.26
C ALA A 84 8.34 4.64 5.76
N GLY A 85 7.87 3.41 6.06
CA GLY A 85 7.78 2.91 7.42
C GLY A 85 6.47 3.24 8.17
N GLN A 86 5.59 4.09 7.62
CA GLN A 86 4.28 4.41 8.22
C GLN A 86 3.18 3.37 7.94
N LYS A 87 3.52 2.22 7.34
CA LYS A 87 2.61 1.07 7.10
C LYS A 87 1.40 1.38 6.20
N ILE A 88 1.51 2.37 5.32
CA ILE A 88 0.42 2.83 4.42
C ILE A 88 -0.18 1.69 3.59
N ARG A 89 0.64 0.95 2.84
CA ARG A 89 0.17 -0.18 2.01
C ARG A 89 -0.54 -1.28 2.80
N SER A 90 -0.02 -1.60 3.98
CA SER A 90 -0.60 -2.63 4.84
C SER A 90 -1.94 -2.16 5.42
N ALA A 91 -2.06 -0.89 5.76
CA ALA A 91 -3.32 -0.30 6.20
C ALA A 91 -4.35 -0.26 5.07
N ALA A 92 -3.96 0.12 3.85
CA ALA A 92 -4.83 0.07 2.67
C ALA A 92 -5.37 -1.34 2.41
N GLY A 93 -4.49 -2.36 2.48
CA GLY A 93 -4.91 -3.75 2.33
C GLY A 93 -5.89 -4.20 3.42
N LEU A 94 -5.69 -3.74 4.66
CA LEU A 94 -6.61 -4.00 5.77
C LEU A 94 -7.97 -3.32 5.55
N ILE A 95 -7.99 -2.08 5.06
CA ILE A 95 -9.22 -1.34 4.71
C ILE A 95 -9.97 -2.07 3.60
N GLY A 96 -9.26 -2.49 2.54
CA GLY A 96 -9.85 -3.28 1.45
C GLY A 96 -10.42 -4.60 1.94
N ALA A 97 -9.70 -5.32 2.81
CA ALA A 97 -10.20 -6.54 3.43
C ALA A 97 -11.45 -6.30 4.28
N ALA A 98 -11.47 -5.25 5.10
CA ALA A 98 -12.63 -4.87 5.90
C ALA A 98 -13.84 -4.47 5.03
N ALA A 99 -13.62 -3.78 3.91
CA ALA A 99 -14.65 -3.44 2.95
C ALA A 99 -15.25 -4.71 2.29
N ILE A 100 -14.40 -5.65 1.86
CA ILE A 100 -14.84 -6.95 1.32
C ILE A 100 -15.64 -7.74 2.35
N MET A 101 -15.15 -7.80 3.59
CA MET A 101 -15.84 -8.45 4.71
C MET A 101 -17.14 -7.73 5.11
N SER A 102 -17.35 -6.51 4.63
CA SER A 102 -18.58 -5.71 4.78
C SER A 102 -19.52 -5.82 3.57
N GLY A 103 -19.23 -6.71 2.61
CA GLY A 103 -20.02 -6.93 1.41
C GLY A 103 -19.77 -5.94 0.27
N LEU A 104 -18.66 -5.20 0.29
CA LEU A 104 -18.27 -4.28 -0.77
C LEU A 104 -17.22 -4.90 -1.71
N GLN A 105 -17.12 -4.36 -2.92
CA GLN A 105 -15.96 -4.53 -3.78
C GLN A 105 -14.85 -3.58 -3.34
N ALA A 106 -13.60 -4.02 -3.44
CA ALA A 106 -12.45 -3.20 -3.10
C ALA A 106 -11.29 -3.37 -4.08
N THR A 107 -10.57 -2.29 -4.36
CA THR A 107 -9.31 -2.33 -5.12
C THR A 107 -8.23 -1.52 -4.40
N GLN A 108 -6.98 -1.93 -4.54
CA GLN A 108 -5.82 -1.21 -4.02
C GLN A 108 -4.81 -0.98 -5.14
N LYS A 109 -4.32 0.25 -5.26
CA LYS A 109 -3.20 0.64 -6.12
C LYS A 109 -2.18 1.38 -5.27
N ASP A 110 -0.92 0.94 -5.34
CA ASP A 110 0.16 1.52 -4.54
C ASP A 110 1.12 2.33 -5.41
N ASP A 111 1.64 3.42 -4.86
CA ASP A 111 2.68 4.27 -5.42
C ASP A 111 3.76 4.49 -4.37
N TYR A 112 4.96 3.98 -4.65
CA TYR A 112 6.15 4.14 -3.82
C TYR A 112 7.41 4.08 -4.69
N PRO A 113 8.46 4.82 -4.33
CA PRO A 113 9.70 4.82 -5.09
C PRO A 113 10.45 3.49 -4.90
N ILE A 114 11.36 3.19 -5.84
CA ILE A 114 12.27 2.04 -5.75
C ILE A 114 13.35 2.21 -4.65
N THR A 115 13.43 3.38 -4.01
CA THR A 115 14.40 3.68 -2.96
C THR A 115 14.12 2.88 -1.69
N VAL A 116 15.17 2.30 -1.11
CA VAL A 116 15.03 1.48 0.10
C VAL A 116 14.82 2.38 1.33
N ARG A 117 13.70 2.20 2.04
CA ARG A 117 13.37 2.82 3.35
C ARG A 117 13.24 4.36 3.37
N THR A 118 13.21 5.03 2.23
CA THR A 118 13.04 6.48 2.14
C THR A 118 12.02 6.86 1.07
N GLY A 119 11.40 8.02 1.22
CA GLY A 119 10.44 8.58 0.28
C GLY A 119 8.98 8.30 0.63
N HIS A 120 8.10 8.65 -0.31
CA HIS A 120 6.65 8.53 -0.13
C HIS A 120 6.17 7.08 -0.11
N SER A 121 5.03 6.88 0.53
CA SER A 121 4.23 5.67 0.39
C SER A 121 2.78 6.11 0.28
N VAL A 122 2.21 5.95 -0.91
CA VAL A 122 0.83 6.31 -1.21
C VAL A 122 0.06 5.04 -1.61
N SER A 123 -1.16 4.90 -1.10
CA SER A 123 -2.08 3.84 -1.51
C SER A 123 -3.44 4.44 -1.84
N GLU A 124 -3.91 4.18 -3.05
CA GLU A 124 -5.25 4.48 -3.54
C GLU A 124 -6.12 3.24 -3.30
N THR A 125 -7.20 3.40 -2.52
CA THR A 125 -8.18 2.34 -2.24
C THR A 125 -9.55 2.79 -2.71
N ILE A 126 -10.20 1.98 -3.52
CA ILE A 126 -11.59 2.21 -3.93
C ILE A 126 -12.43 1.16 -3.23
N ILE A 127 -13.54 1.59 -2.62
CA ILE A 127 -14.57 0.70 -2.09
C ILE A 127 -15.91 1.02 -2.75
N SER A 128 -16.73 0.01 -3.04
CA SER A 128 -17.96 0.20 -3.82
C SER A 128 -18.97 -0.93 -3.57
N PRO A 129 -20.28 -0.65 -3.51
CA PRO A 129 -21.31 -1.71 -3.51
C PRO A 129 -21.47 -2.39 -4.89
N HIS A 130 -20.88 -1.81 -5.94
CA HIS A 130 -20.91 -2.32 -7.32
C HIS A 130 -19.49 -2.64 -7.84
N ASP A 131 -19.41 -3.39 -8.94
CA ASP A 131 -18.14 -3.75 -9.59
C ASP A 131 -17.26 -2.54 -9.92
N ILE A 132 -15.95 -2.70 -9.74
CA ILE A 132 -14.94 -1.67 -9.97
C ILE A 132 -14.22 -1.98 -11.29
N HIS A 133 -14.55 -1.25 -12.35
CA HIS A 133 -13.94 -1.45 -13.68
C HIS A 133 -12.65 -0.63 -13.91
N TYR A 134 -12.38 0.37 -13.06
CA TYR A 134 -11.17 1.19 -13.13
C TYR A 134 -10.64 1.47 -11.73
N THR A 135 -9.36 1.20 -11.51
CA THR A 135 -8.71 1.22 -10.19
C THR A 135 -8.05 2.56 -9.85
N GLY A 136 -8.03 3.52 -10.78
CA GLY A 136 -7.46 4.84 -10.55
C GLY A 136 -8.46 5.80 -9.90
N ILE A 137 -7.98 6.65 -8.98
CA ILE A 137 -8.76 7.72 -8.37
C ILE A 137 -8.39 9.04 -9.04
N GLU A 138 -9.24 9.58 -9.91
CA GLU A 138 -8.99 10.88 -10.53
C GLU A 138 -9.31 12.03 -9.56
N ASP A 139 -10.51 11.97 -8.97
CA ASP A 139 -11.00 12.90 -7.94
C ASP A 139 -11.25 12.11 -6.63
N PRO A 140 -10.47 12.33 -5.56
CA PRO A 140 -10.62 11.59 -4.32
C PRO A 140 -11.79 12.12 -3.46
N ASP A 141 -12.61 11.20 -2.93
CA ASP A 141 -13.60 11.54 -1.90
C ASP A 141 -12.91 11.84 -0.56
N ILE A 142 -11.95 10.99 -0.20
CA ILE A 142 -11.24 11.05 1.07
C ILE A 142 -9.75 10.97 0.81
N THR A 143 -8.98 11.89 1.39
CA THR A 143 -7.52 11.80 1.42
C THR A 143 -7.00 11.92 2.85
N VAL A 144 -6.12 11.00 3.24
CA VAL A 144 -5.43 11.00 4.53
C VAL A 144 -3.96 11.39 4.31
N VAL A 145 -3.48 12.44 4.97
CA VAL A 145 -2.11 12.96 4.82
C VAL A 145 -1.35 12.85 6.14
N LEU A 146 -0.30 12.01 6.18
CA LEU A 146 0.42 11.62 7.40
C LEU A 146 1.91 11.99 7.40
N SER A 147 2.43 12.51 6.30
CA SER A 147 3.83 12.94 6.20
C SER A 147 4.00 13.99 5.10
N GLN A 148 5.09 14.74 5.17
CA GLN A 148 5.45 15.70 4.13
C GLN A 148 5.73 15.02 2.78
N ASP A 149 6.40 13.86 2.78
CA ASP A 149 6.68 13.09 1.55
C ASP A 149 5.37 12.65 0.86
N GLY A 150 4.42 12.14 1.65
CA GLY A 150 3.09 11.80 1.17
C GLY A 150 2.34 13.00 0.61
N LEU A 151 2.34 14.13 1.34
CA LEU A 151 1.72 15.38 0.88
C LEU A 151 2.31 15.85 -0.46
N ALA A 152 3.63 15.88 -0.57
CA ALA A 152 4.32 16.28 -1.80
C ALA A 152 3.89 15.41 -2.99
N GLN A 153 3.75 14.11 -2.79
CA GLN A 153 3.32 13.19 -3.85
C GLN A 153 1.87 13.42 -4.31
N VAL A 154 0.95 13.73 -3.39
CA VAL A 154 -0.47 13.90 -3.72
C VAL A 154 -0.90 15.34 -3.98
N ALA A 155 -0.01 16.32 -3.78
CA ALA A 155 -0.33 17.76 -3.84
C ALA A 155 -1.02 18.17 -5.15
N ARG A 156 -0.54 17.68 -6.30
CA ARG A 156 -1.15 18.00 -7.60
C ARG A 156 -2.60 17.52 -7.71
N LYS A 157 -2.92 16.38 -7.09
CA LYS A 157 -4.27 15.82 -7.08
C LYS A 157 -5.16 16.59 -6.10
N LEU A 158 -4.65 16.93 -4.92
CA LEU A 158 -5.36 17.74 -3.93
C LEU A 158 -5.71 19.14 -4.43
N LYS A 159 -4.85 19.78 -5.23
CA LYS A 159 -5.14 21.09 -5.86
C LYS A 159 -6.32 21.05 -6.85
N LYS A 160 -6.69 19.87 -7.33
CA LYS A 160 -7.68 19.67 -8.40
C LYS A 160 -8.90 18.84 -7.95
N CYS A 161 -8.94 18.42 -6.69
CA CYS A 161 -10.06 17.63 -6.20
C CYS A 161 -11.34 18.46 -6.13
N SER A 162 -12.47 17.79 -5.94
CA SER A 162 -13.74 18.44 -5.63
C SER A 162 -13.68 19.23 -4.32
N ALA A 163 -14.48 20.29 -4.21
CA ALA A 163 -14.70 21.01 -2.96
C ALA A 163 -15.40 20.15 -1.89
N GLN A 164 -16.03 19.04 -2.29
CA GLN A 164 -16.64 18.06 -1.39
C GLN A 164 -15.62 17.05 -0.82
N ALA A 165 -14.40 17.02 -1.36
CA ALA A 165 -13.36 16.11 -0.88
C ALA A 165 -13.04 16.41 0.59
N ARG A 166 -12.82 15.35 1.38
CA ARG A 166 -12.52 15.42 2.81
C ARG A 166 -11.05 15.04 3.03
N ILE A 167 -10.24 15.99 3.47
CA ILE A 167 -8.79 15.82 3.65
C ILE A 167 -8.47 15.72 5.13
N TYR A 168 -8.25 14.50 5.62
CA TYR A 168 -7.81 14.21 6.98
C TYR A 168 -6.30 14.35 7.06
N ALA A 169 -5.81 15.40 7.70
CA ALA A 169 -4.39 15.68 7.76
C ALA A 169 -3.87 15.59 9.19
N ASP A 170 -2.64 15.11 9.35
CA ASP A 170 -1.89 15.39 10.57
C ASP A 170 -1.84 16.91 10.77
N GLU A 171 -2.20 17.37 11.97
CA GLU A 171 -2.33 18.79 12.29
C GLU A 171 -1.08 19.61 11.96
N THR A 172 0.10 18.99 12.02
CA THR A 172 1.37 19.65 11.71
C THR A 172 1.54 19.96 10.21
N LEU A 173 0.77 19.30 9.34
CA LEU A 173 0.83 19.45 7.88
C LEU A 173 -0.33 20.26 7.31
N ALA A 174 -1.42 20.40 8.06
CA ALA A 174 -2.68 20.96 7.56
C ALA A 174 -2.53 22.36 6.94
N GLY A 175 -1.66 23.21 7.51
CA GLY A 175 -1.39 24.55 6.98
C GLY A 175 -0.65 24.60 5.64
N SER A 176 -0.08 23.47 5.20
CA SER A 176 0.65 23.36 3.92
C SER A 176 -0.19 22.72 2.81
N ILE A 177 -1.46 22.39 3.07
CA ILE A 177 -2.33 21.72 2.09
C ILE A 177 -3.07 22.74 1.27
N GLU A 178 -2.69 22.87 0.00
CA GLU A 178 -3.43 23.64 -1.00
C GLU A 178 -4.50 22.75 -1.67
N THR A 179 -5.76 23.02 -1.40
CA THR A 179 -6.90 22.25 -1.93
C THR A 179 -8.19 23.07 -1.88
N PRO A 180 -9.14 22.86 -2.82
CA PRO A 180 -10.50 23.36 -2.68
C PRO A 180 -11.35 22.52 -1.71
N GLY A 181 -10.92 21.31 -1.34
CA GLY A 181 -11.64 20.42 -0.43
C GLY A 181 -11.54 20.85 1.04
N GLN A 182 -12.26 20.15 1.91
CA GLN A 182 -12.30 20.46 3.33
C GLN A 182 -11.16 19.77 4.09
N VAL A 183 -10.25 20.58 4.64
CA VAL A 183 -9.14 20.09 5.48
C VAL A 183 -9.60 19.89 6.93
N ILE A 184 -9.33 18.71 7.48
CA ILE A 184 -9.71 18.25 8.82
C ILE A 184 -8.41 17.91 9.57
N PRO A 185 -7.85 18.87 10.33
CA PRO A 185 -6.62 18.65 11.09
C PRO A 185 -6.88 17.80 12.35
N LEU A 186 -6.08 16.75 12.54
CA LEU A 186 -6.12 15.88 13.72
C LEU A 186 -4.71 15.49 14.18
N PRO A 187 -4.50 15.23 15.49
CA PRO A 187 -3.18 14.93 16.07
C PRO A 187 -2.75 13.47 15.84
N PHE A 188 -2.73 13.00 14.59
CA PHE A 188 -2.46 11.59 14.26
C PHE A 188 -1.09 11.11 14.75
N GLY A 189 -0.04 11.86 14.44
CA GLY A 189 1.33 11.53 14.85
C GLY A 189 1.51 11.55 16.37
N GLN A 190 0.85 12.48 17.07
CA GLN A 190 0.88 12.53 18.53
C GLN A 190 0.14 11.34 19.15
N THR A 191 -1.03 11.00 18.61
CA THR A 191 -1.85 9.87 19.07
C THR A 191 -1.15 8.54 18.82
N ALA A 192 -0.56 8.36 17.64
CA ALA A 192 0.22 7.17 17.30
C ALA A 192 1.45 7.00 18.20
N LYS A 193 2.10 8.09 18.66
CA LYS A 193 3.21 7.96 19.63
C LYS A 193 2.78 7.35 20.97
N ARG A 194 1.52 7.56 21.40
CA ARG A 194 0.98 7.03 22.66
C ARG A 194 0.57 5.56 22.53
N VAL A 195 -0.05 5.19 21.41
CA VAL A 195 -0.61 3.83 21.18
C VAL A 195 0.40 2.89 20.53
N GLY A 196 1.26 3.40 19.65
CA GLY A 196 2.30 2.65 18.94
C GLY A 196 2.65 3.33 17.62
N LYS A 197 3.91 3.72 17.42
CA LYS A 197 4.34 4.54 16.26
C LYS A 197 3.91 3.97 14.90
N LEU A 198 3.86 2.64 14.77
CA LEU A 198 3.50 1.95 13.52
C LEU A 198 1.98 1.93 13.23
N THR A 199 1.14 2.40 14.17
CA THR A 199 -0.32 2.37 14.05
C THR A 199 -0.88 3.67 13.47
N ILE A 200 -0.04 4.64 13.08
CA ILE A 200 -0.46 5.97 12.61
C ILE A 200 -1.51 5.91 11.48
N ALA A 201 -1.36 4.98 10.53
CA ALA A 201 -2.34 4.80 9.45
C ALA A 201 -3.69 4.25 9.96
N ALA A 202 -3.66 3.35 10.95
CA ALA A 202 -4.88 2.83 11.58
C ALA A 202 -5.56 3.88 12.45
N VAL A 203 -4.80 4.71 13.18
CA VAL A 203 -5.31 5.87 13.92
C VAL A 203 -6.03 6.83 12.98
N ALA A 204 -5.39 7.19 11.86
CA ALA A 204 -5.98 8.10 10.92
C ALA A 204 -7.25 7.53 10.26
N PHE A 205 -7.22 6.25 9.88
CA PHE A 205 -8.40 5.59 9.33
C PHE A 205 -9.53 5.41 10.36
N GLY A 206 -9.22 5.22 11.65
CA GLY A 206 -10.22 5.22 12.71
C GLY A 206 -10.98 6.54 12.78
N ALA A 207 -10.28 7.67 12.65
CA ALA A 207 -10.94 8.98 12.60
C ALA A 207 -11.82 9.14 11.35
N VAL A 208 -11.34 8.68 10.19
CA VAL A 208 -12.14 8.63 8.95
C VAL A 208 -13.40 7.80 9.16
N LEU A 209 -13.27 6.58 9.68
CA LEU A 209 -14.38 5.65 9.85
C LEU A 209 -15.43 6.20 10.83
N ALA A 210 -15.00 6.86 11.91
CA ALA A 210 -15.90 7.50 12.87
C ALA A 210 -16.73 8.63 12.26
N VAL A 211 -16.24 9.33 11.23
CA VAL A 211 -16.93 10.45 10.62
C VAL A 211 -17.73 10.00 9.40
N GLU A 212 -17.07 9.31 8.47
CA GLU A 212 -17.58 8.99 7.12
C GLU A 212 -18.45 7.72 7.07
N ASP A 213 -18.51 6.92 8.15
CA ASP A 213 -19.39 5.75 8.28
C ASP A 213 -19.30 4.72 7.12
N LEU A 214 -18.09 4.47 6.64
CA LEU A 214 -17.86 3.66 5.43
C LEU A 214 -18.32 2.20 5.60
N PHE A 215 -18.10 1.62 6.78
CA PHE A 215 -18.53 0.26 7.15
C PHE A 215 -18.42 0.07 8.68
N PRO A 216 -19.01 -0.99 9.25
CA PRO A 216 -18.99 -1.19 10.70
C PRO A 216 -17.57 -1.41 11.26
N VAL A 217 -17.29 -0.80 12.42
CA VAL A 217 -15.99 -0.85 13.10
C VAL A 217 -15.58 -2.28 13.42
N GLU A 218 -16.53 -3.11 13.83
CA GLU A 218 -16.32 -4.49 14.23
C GLU A 218 -15.79 -5.34 13.07
N VAL A 219 -16.17 -4.98 11.82
CA VAL A 219 -15.67 -5.66 10.62
C VAL A 219 -14.20 -5.33 10.37
N PHE A 220 -13.76 -4.12 10.68
CA PHE A 220 -12.33 -3.78 10.63
C PHE A 220 -11.53 -4.63 11.62
N GLU A 221 -12.03 -4.77 12.86
CA GLU A 221 -11.37 -5.60 13.87
C GLU A 221 -11.31 -7.07 13.46
N ALA A 222 -12.41 -7.60 12.89
CA ALA A 222 -12.45 -8.95 12.34
C ALA A 222 -11.45 -9.12 11.19
N ALA A 223 -11.38 -8.17 10.26
CA ALA A 223 -10.43 -8.20 9.15
C ALA A 223 -8.97 -8.16 9.61
N ALA A 224 -8.66 -7.37 10.64
CA ALA A 224 -7.32 -7.32 11.22
C ALA A 224 -6.91 -8.69 11.77
N ARG A 225 -7.80 -9.34 12.52
CA ARG A 225 -7.54 -10.69 13.09
C ARG A 225 -7.48 -11.78 12.03
N ALA A 226 -8.25 -11.66 10.95
CA ALA A 226 -8.28 -12.64 9.87
C ALA A 226 -7.06 -12.56 8.92
N THR A 227 -6.49 -11.36 8.73
CA THR A 227 -5.48 -11.13 7.68
C THR A 227 -4.07 -10.89 8.21
N GLN A 228 -3.90 -10.72 9.52
CA GLN A 228 -2.62 -10.34 10.13
C GLN A 228 -2.25 -11.23 11.31
N LYS A 229 -0.96 -11.24 11.66
CA LYS A 229 -0.47 -11.87 12.90
C LYS A 229 -1.11 -11.19 14.11
N ALA A 230 -1.44 -11.95 15.14
CA ALA A 230 -2.16 -11.46 16.34
C ALA A 230 -1.58 -10.14 16.91
N ALA A 231 -0.27 -10.05 17.10
CA ALA A 231 0.35 -8.83 17.63
C ALA A 231 0.19 -7.60 16.71
N VAL A 232 0.19 -7.80 15.39
CA VAL A 232 -0.02 -6.72 14.42
C VAL A 232 -1.50 -6.33 14.37
N ALA A 233 -2.39 -7.32 14.41
CA ALA A 233 -3.83 -7.11 14.42
C ALA A 233 -4.24 -6.26 15.64
N GLU A 234 -3.82 -6.64 16.85
CA GLU A 234 -4.17 -5.91 18.06
C GLU A 234 -3.54 -4.50 18.10
N GLY A 235 -2.34 -4.32 17.53
CA GLY A 235 -1.77 -2.98 17.34
C GLY A 235 -2.61 -2.10 16.41
N ASN A 236 -3.07 -2.64 15.29
CA ASN A 236 -3.94 -1.90 14.36
C ASN A 236 -5.32 -1.62 14.97
N ILE A 237 -5.89 -2.56 15.74
CA ILE A 237 -7.17 -2.37 16.45
C ILE A 237 -7.04 -1.27 17.51
N ALA A 238 -5.96 -1.28 18.31
CA ALA A 238 -5.69 -0.22 19.28
C ALA A 238 -5.55 1.15 18.59
N GLY A 239 -4.83 1.19 17.45
CA GLY A 239 -4.73 2.38 16.62
C GLY A 239 -6.10 2.87 16.13
N LEU A 240 -6.89 1.98 15.52
CA LEU A 240 -8.24 2.28 15.05
C LEU A 240 -9.09 2.90 16.16
N ARG A 241 -9.13 2.28 17.34
CA ARG A 241 -9.94 2.74 18.47
C ARG A 241 -9.57 4.14 18.94
N ALA A 242 -8.26 4.42 19.08
CA ALA A 242 -7.80 5.78 19.39
C ALA A 242 -8.18 6.78 18.29
N GLY A 243 -8.18 6.34 17.02
CA GLY A 243 -8.69 7.13 15.90
C GLY A 243 -10.18 7.44 15.99
N LEU A 244 -11.01 6.46 16.38
CA LEU A 244 -12.45 6.64 16.51
C LEU A 244 -12.80 7.74 17.53
N GLU A 245 -12.08 7.77 18.66
CA GLU A 245 -12.23 8.82 19.68
C GLU A 245 -11.94 10.22 19.11
N LEU A 246 -10.90 10.36 18.28
CA LEU A 246 -10.60 11.62 17.58
C LEU A 246 -11.74 12.03 16.63
N GLY A 247 -12.25 11.10 15.84
CA GLY A 247 -13.32 11.39 14.87
C GLY A 247 -14.66 11.76 15.52
N GLN A 248 -15.01 11.13 16.63
CA GLN A 248 -16.24 11.43 17.38
C GLN A 248 -16.29 12.88 17.88
N SER A 249 -15.14 13.43 18.31
CA SER A 249 -15.04 14.83 18.73
C SER A 249 -15.36 15.84 17.61
N ARG A 250 -15.35 15.41 16.35
CA ARG A 250 -15.60 16.23 15.17
C ARG A 250 -17.01 16.07 14.57
N ARG A 251 -17.79 15.06 14.99
CA ARG A 251 -19.20 14.90 14.57
C ARG A 251 -20.14 15.91 15.24
N SER A 252 -19.69 16.56 16.31
CA SER A 252 -20.50 17.47 17.15
C SER A 252 -20.42 18.95 16.75
N VAL A 253 -19.84 19.26 15.57
CA VAL A 253 -19.72 20.62 14.99
C VAL A 253 -20.24 20.58 13.57
#